data_AF-A0A7C5LQJ3-F1
#
_entry.id   AF-A0A7C5LQJ3-F1
#
_cell.length_a   1.000
_cell.length_b   1.000
_cell.length_c   1.000
_cell.angle_alpha   90.00
_cell.angle_beta   90.00
_cell.angle_gamma   90.00
#
_symmetry.space_group_name_H-M   'P 1'
#
loop_
_entity.id
_entity.type
_entity.pdbx_description
1 polymer ?
#
loop_
_entity_poly.entity_id
_entity_poly.type
_entity_poly.pdbx_seq_one_letter_code
_entity_poly.pdbx_strand_id
1 'polypeptide(L)'
;MSIDKLADAMEQFVNSEDWDEARRIVESNSELLSDQALQLLSENISDYRTTHRDDVAEYLEEHRALLERSRQVGVAKAFAEAEAHARETLEARRRQMDALRPAQPTPLQAAVWQLLDAESPEKVDQVLSQHLELTRDQSALEYLDSLIQQAQAAHADEAVRYLREYHELLRTFYELPPVMRALQEFMAVPTWTESARVLKNNPSLMSAEAISTLEDLVQEARHQNDEPTAHVLETYKRVLERSRQVGPDKAVEEIIETEEEPIVP
;
A
#
# COMPACT_ATOMS: atom_id res chain seq x y z
N MET A 1 -33.43 -15.38 17.63
CA MET A 1 -32.14 -14.67 17.59
C MET A 1 -31.92 -14.29 16.15
N SER A 2 -31.76 -12.99 15.83
CA SER A 2 -31.55 -12.58 14.44
C SER A 2 -30.09 -12.81 14.06
N ILE A 3 -29.88 -13.40 12.88
CA ILE A 3 -28.56 -13.60 12.27
C ILE A 3 -27.83 -12.26 12.15
N ASP A 4 -28.56 -11.18 11.93
CA ASP A 4 -28.06 -9.81 11.81
C ASP A 4 -27.21 -9.36 13.01
N LYS A 5 -27.61 -9.70 14.24
CA LYS A 5 -26.85 -9.30 15.45
C LYS A 5 -25.49 -9.97 15.55
N LEU A 6 -25.40 -11.24 15.14
CA LEU A 6 -24.14 -11.98 15.16
C LEU A 6 -23.19 -11.47 14.07
N ALA A 7 -23.73 -11.15 12.89
CA ALA A 7 -22.96 -10.58 11.79
C ALA A 7 -22.39 -9.20 12.20
N ASP A 8 -23.21 -8.31 12.75
CA ASP A 8 -22.78 -6.99 13.22
C ASP A 8 -21.70 -7.08 14.30
N ALA A 9 -21.88 -7.96 15.30
CA ALA A 9 -20.90 -8.14 16.37
C ALA A 9 -19.57 -8.70 15.84
N MET A 10 -19.62 -9.56 14.82
CA MET A 10 -18.43 -10.15 14.22
C MET A 10 -17.67 -9.15 13.36
N GLU A 11 -18.38 -8.34 12.59
CA GLU A 11 -17.79 -7.23 11.84
C GLU A 11 -17.09 -6.25 12.78
N GLN A 12 -17.74 -5.85 13.88
CA GLN A 12 -17.13 -4.97 14.89
C GLN A 12 -15.88 -5.59 15.52
N PHE A 13 -15.93 -6.89 15.86
CA PHE A 13 -14.79 -7.57 16.46
C PHE A 13 -13.58 -7.63 15.51
N VAL A 14 -13.81 -8.03 14.26
CA VAL A 14 -12.77 -8.20 13.24
C VAL A 14 -12.18 -6.85 12.80
N ASN A 15 -12.95 -5.76 12.85
CA ASN A 15 -12.51 -4.42 12.45
C ASN A 15 -12.13 -3.51 13.63
N SER A 16 -11.95 -4.08 14.83
CA SER A 16 -11.59 -3.31 16.01
C SER A 16 -10.23 -2.63 15.86
N GLU A 17 -10.10 -1.41 16.40
CA GLU A 17 -8.88 -0.61 16.25
C GLU A 17 -7.75 -1.13 17.14
N ASP A 18 -8.10 -1.71 18.29
CA ASP A 18 -7.15 -2.25 19.25
C ASP A 18 -7.69 -3.47 20.03
N TRP A 19 -6.76 -4.17 20.70
CA TRP A 19 -7.07 -5.36 21.48
C TRP A 19 -8.00 -5.10 22.68
N ASP A 20 -8.05 -3.88 23.21
CA ASP A 20 -8.91 -3.52 24.34
C ASP A 20 -10.37 -3.29 23.88
N GLU A 21 -10.56 -2.71 22.70
CA GLU A 21 -11.85 -2.60 22.02
C GLU A 21 -12.36 -3.97 21.61
N ALA A 22 -11.54 -4.77 20.93
CA ALA A 22 -11.83 -6.15 20.59
C ALA A 22 -12.32 -6.95 21.81
N ARG A 23 -11.63 -6.81 22.94
CA ARG A 23 -11.99 -7.45 24.20
C ARG A 23 -13.36 -7.00 24.70
N ARG A 24 -13.63 -5.69 24.72
CA ARG A 24 -14.91 -5.13 25.17
C ARG A 24 -16.08 -5.61 24.30
N ILE A 25 -15.86 -5.76 23.00
CA ILE A 25 -16.85 -6.30 22.06
C ILE A 25 -17.16 -7.75 22.41
N VAL A 26 -16.16 -8.60 22.63
CA VAL A 26 -16.35 -10.01 23.01
C VAL A 26 -17.03 -10.15 24.37
N GLU A 27 -16.64 -9.33 25.36
CA GLU A 27 -17.27 -9.33 26.69
C GLU A 27 -18.75 -8.91 26.64
N SER A 28 -19.09 -8.00 25.72
CA SER A 28 -20.45 -7.47 25.55
C SER A 28 -21.34 -8.32 24.64
N ASN A 29 -20.74 -9.14 23.76
CA ASN A 29 -21.42 -9.97 22.77
C ASN A 29 -21.00 -11.45 22.91
N SER A 30 -21.54 -12.11 23.94
CA SER A 30 -21.25 -13.53 24.23
C SER A 30 -21.57 -14.50 23.09
N GLU A 31 -22.43 -14.09 22.16
CA GLU A 31 -22.74 -14.80 20.91
C GLU A 31 -21.51 -15.04 20.03
N LEU A 32 -20.47 -14.20 20.12
CA LEU A 32 -19.20 -14.40 19.42
C LEU A 32 -18.44 -15.64 19.89
N LEU A 33 -18.73 -16.11 21.11
CA LEU A 33 -18.13 -17.32 21.68
C LEU A 33 -18.97 -18.58 21.40
N SER A 34 -20.02 -18.47 20.58
CA SER A 34 -20.87 -19.60 20.20
C SER A 34 -20.21 -20.48 19.13
N ASP A 35 -20.64 -21.75 19.06
CA ASP A 35 -20.21 -22.66 17.99
C ASP A 35 -20.61 -22.12 16.60
N GLN A 36 -21.74 -21.40 16.53
CA GLN A 36 -22.21 -20.78 15.29
C GLN A 36 -21.26 -19.69 14.79
N ALA A 37 -20.75 -18.84 15.68
CA ALA A 37 -19.79 -17.78 15.33
C ALA A 37 -18.48 -18.38 14.79
N LEU A 38 -17.95 -19.38 15.48
CA LEU A 38 -16.71 -20.07 15.08
C LEU A 38 -16.88 -20.84 13.77
N GLN A 39 -18.05 -21.45 13.55
CA GLN A 39 -18.37 -22.12 12.29
C GLN A 39 -18.41 -21.12 11.14
N LEU A 40 -19.07 -19.97 11.32
CA LEU A 40 -19.15 -18.92 10.31
C LEU A 40 -17.76 -18.35 9.96
N LEU A 41 -16.88 -18.15 10.95
CA LEU A 41 -15.48 -17.79 10.70
C LEU A 41 -14.75 -18.87 9.90
N SER A 42 -14.95 -20.15 10.26
CA SER A 42 -14.31 -21.27 9.56
C SER A 42 -14.73 -21.36 8.09
N GLU A 43 -16.00 -21.11 7.81
CA GLU A 43 -16.54 -21.04 6.44
C GLU A 43 -15.93 -19.86 5.67
N ASN A 44 -15.91 -18.66 6.24
CA ASN A 44 -15.29 -17.48 5.62
C ASN A 44 -13.80 -17.69 5.32
N ILE A 45 -13.04 -18.29 6.26
CA ILE A 45 -11.62 -18.62 6.07
C ILE A 45 -11.45 -19.56 4.87
N SER A 46 -12.30 -20.59 4.76
CA SER A 46 -12.26 -21.54 3.65
C SER A 46 -12.59 -20.87 2.31
N ASP A 47 -13.56 -19.96 2.29
CA ASP A 47 -13.96 -19.22 1.10
C ASP A 47 -12.85 -18.25 0.63
N TYR A 48 -12.19 -17.56 1.56
CA TYR A 48 -11.05 -16.68 1.23
C TYR A 48 -9.84 -17.45 0.70
N ARG A 49 -9.53 -18.62 1.27
CA ARG A 49 -8.50 -19.52 0.70
C ARG A 49 -8.85 -19.98 -0.72
N THR A 50 -10.12 -20.31 -0.96
CA THR A 50 -10.58 -20.75 -2.29
C THR A 50 -10.47 -19.63 -3.33
N THR A 51 -10.57 -18.37 -2.90
CA THR A 51 -10.43 -17.18 -3.75
C THR A 51 -9.00 -16.62 -3.77
N HIS A 52 -8.02 -17.37 -3.26
CA HIS A 52 -6.59 -16.97 -3.19
C HIS A 52 -6.35 -15.66 -2.43
N ARG A 53 -7.16 -15.41 -1.40
CA ARG A 53 -7.00 -14.31 -0.43
C ARG A 53 -6.46 -14.84 0.89
N ASP A 54 -5.26 -15.41 0.82
CA ASP A 54 -4.63 -16.10 1.95
C ASP A 54 -4.30 -15.14 3.11
N ASP A 55 -4.00 -13.86 2.80
CA ASP A 55 -3.80 -12.77 3.75
C ASP A 55 -5.00 -12.57 4.67
N VAL A 56 -6.21 -12.51 4.09
CA VAL A 56 -7.44 -12.36 4.87
C VAL A 56 -7.81 -13.64 5.61
N ALA A 57 -7.53 -14.80 5.02
CA ALA A 57 -7.74 -16.07 5.70
C ALA A 57 -6.88 -16.18 6.96
N GLU A 58 -5.58 -15.84 6.89
CA GLU A 58 -4.67 -15.83 8.04
C GLU A 58 -5.13 -14.83 9.12
N TYR A 59 -5.52 -13.62 8.71
CA TYR A 59 -6.06 -12.62 9.63
C TYR A 59 -7.30 -13.12 10.41
N LEU A 60 -8.24 -13.76 9.71
CA LEU A 60 -9.43 -14.31 10.35
C LEU A 60 -9.13 -15.55 11.21
N GLU A 61 -8.10 -16.32 10.87
CA GLU A 61 -7.64 -17.46 11.69
C GLU A 61 -7.12 -17.01 13.05
N GLU A 62 -6.35 -15.91 13.12
CA GLU A 62 -5.89 -15.33 14.38
C GLU A 62 -7.08 -14.92 15.28
N HIS A 63 -8.07 -14.24 14.69
CA HIS A 63 -9.30 -13.82 15.38
C HIS A 63 -10.12 -15.01 15.88
N ARG A 64 -10.28 -16.04 15.04
CA ARG A 64 -10.99 -17.27 15.40
C ARG A 64 -10.27 -18.02 16.53
N ALA A 65 -8.95 -18.15 16.46
CA ALA A 65 -8.15 -18.79 17.49
C ALA A 65 -8.27 -18.07 18.84
N LEU A 66 -8.33 -16.74 18.83
CA LEU A 66 -8.58 -15.94 20.03
C LEU A 66 -9.97 -16.19 20.64
N LEU A 67 -11.02 -16.28 19.84
CA LEU A 67 -12.37 -16.61 20.32
C LEU A 67 -12.44 -18.03 20.88
N GLU A 68 -11.83 -19.01 20.21
CA GLU A 68 -11.70 -20.38 20.72
C GLU A 68 -10.95 -20.41 22.06
N ARG A 69 -9.85 -19.67 22.14
CA ARG A 69 -9.06 -19.59 23.37
C ARG A 69 -9.85 -18.92 24.49
N SER A 70 -10.62 -17.88 24.17
CA SER A 70 -11.54 -17.19 25.09
C SER A 70 -12.58 -18.14 25.69
N ARG A 71 -13.07 -19.13 24.93
CA ARG A 71 -13.96 -20.18 25.46
C ARG A 71 -13.26 -21.11 26.45
N GLN A 72 -11.99 -21.42 26.22
CA GLN A 72 -11.24 -22.38 27.02
C GLN A 72 -10.77 -21.79 28.35
N VAL A 73 -10.29 -20.55 28.33
CA VAL A 73 -9.59 -19.94 29.48
C VAL A 73 -10.23 -18.64 29.99
N GLY A 74 -11.32 -18.20 29.35
CA GLY A 74 -11.99 -16.93 29.62
C GLY A 74 -11.39 -15.77 28.81
N VAL A 75 -12.23 -14.79 28.49
CA VAL A 75 -11.91 -13.65 27.60
C VAL A 75 -10.67 -12.89 28.10
N ALA A 76 -10.68 -12.41 29.35
CA ALA A 76 -9.58 -11.62 29.90
C ALA A 76 -8.21 -12.32 29.80
N LYS A 77 -8.16 -13.63 30.04
CA LYS A 77 -6.91 -14.39 29.98
C LYS A 77 -6.47 -14.66 28.54
N ALA A 78 -7.40 -14.98 27.65
CA ALA A 78 -7.08 -15.22 26.24
C ALA A 78 -6.51 -13.96 25.55
N PHE A 79 -7.08 -12.79 25.84
CA PHE A 79 -6.56 -11.52 25.32
C PHE A 79 -5.19 -11.17 25.89
N ALA A 80 -4.95 -11.41 27.19
CA ALA A 80 -3.62 -11.22 27.77
C ALA A 80 -2.56 -12.17 27.16
N GLU A 81 -2.94 -13.42 26.85
CA GLU A 81 -2.08 -14.37 26.12
C GLU A 81 -1.78 -13.87 24.69
N ALA A 82 -2.79 -13.37 23.97
CA ALA A 82 -2.63 -12.82 22.63
C ALA A 82 -1.74 -11.56 22.60
N GLU A 83 -1.92 -10.64 23.53
CA GLU A 83 -1.09 -9.44 23.65
C GLU A 83 0.37 -9.78 24.02
N ALA A 84 0.57 -10.78 24.87
CA ALA A 84 1.92 -11.26 25.18
C ALA A 84 2.58 -11.90 23.96
N HIS A 85 1.84 -12.73 23.21
CA HIS A 85 2.32 -13.32 21.97
C HIS A 85 2.66 -12.27 20.91
N ALA A 86 1.77 -11.29 20.68
CA ALA A 86 2.02 -10.20 19.72
C ALA A 86 3.29 -9.41 20.05
N ARG A 87 3.54 -9.15 21.34
CA ARG A 87 4.80 -8.52 21.80
C ARG A 87 6.02 -9.40 21.53
N GLU A 88 5.94 -10.69 21.83
CA GLU A 88 7.03 -11.63 21.54
C GLU A 88 7.34 -11.72 20.04
N THR A 89 6.30 -11.76 19.20
CA THR A 89 6.42 -11.72 17.74
C THR A 89 7.09 -10.43 17.26
N LEU A 90 6.67 -9.28 17.78
CA LEU A 90 7.28 -7.98 17.44
C LEU A 90 8.76 -7.92 17.84
N GLU A 91 9.10 -8.40 19.04
CA GLU A 91 10.48 -8.46 19.52
C GLU A 91 11.33 -9.46 18.73
N ALA A 92 10.77 -10.60 18.34
CA ALA A 92 11.42 -11.57 17.46
C ALA A 92 11.70 -10.95 16.08
N ARG A 93 10.69 -10.32 15.48
CA ARG A 93 10.82 -9.59 14.21
C ARG A 93 11.93 -8.53 14.31
N ARG A 94 11.90 -7.66 15.32
CA ARG A 94 12.93 -6.61 15.50
C ARG A 94 14.32 -7.21 15.57
N ARG A 95 14.54 -8.23 16.41
CA ARG A 95 15.84 -8.91 16.53
C ARG A 95 16.31 -9.52 15.20
N GLN A 96 15.40 -10.17 14.47
CA GLN A 96 15.71 -10.78 13.19
C GLN A 96 16.04 -9.73 12.12
N MET A 97 15.28 -8.63 12.05
CA MET A 97 15.54 -7.53 11.14
C MET A 97 16.88 -6.84 11.44
N ASP A 98 17.18 -6.58 12.72
CA ASP A 98 18.45 -5.98 13.13
C ASP A 98 19.66 -6.86 12.74
N ALA A 99 19.51 -8.18 12.75
CA ALA A 99 20.56 -9.12 12.34
C ALA A 99 20.83 -9.10 10.82
N LEU A 100 19.84 -8.72 10.01
CA LEU A 100 19.95 -8.59 8.55
C LEU A 100 20.49 -7.22 8.12
N ARG A 101 20.51 -6.24 9.03
CA ARG A 101 20.90 -4.87 8.72
C ARG A 101 22.39 -4.79 8.35
N PRO A 102 22.73 -4.27 7.16
CA PRO A 102 24.12 -4.13 6.75
C PRO A 102 24.84 -3.10 7.63
N ALA A 103 26.10 -3.37 7.97
CA ALA A 103 26.91 -2.45 8.78
C ALA A 103 27.21 -1.12 8.07
N GLN A 104 27.23 -1.12 6.73
CA GLN A 104 27.46 0.05 5.89
C GLN A 104 26.48 0.00 4.70
N PRO A 105 25.24 0.51 4.85
CA PRO A 105 24.28 0.52 3.76
C PRO A 105 24.70 1.49 2.65
N THR A 106 24.42 1.11 1.40
CA THR A 106 24.43 2.08 0.28
C THR A 106 23.27 3.07 0.44
N PRO A 107 23.24 4.20 -0.30
CA PRO A 107 22.13 5.15 -0.23
C PRO A 107 20.75 4.51 -0.48
N LEU A 108 20.63 3.66 -1.49
CA LEU A 108 19.40 2.91 -1.78
C LEU A 108 19.00 1.99 -0.62
N GLN A 109 19.97 1.24 -0.07
CA GLN A 109 19.71 0.35 1.05
C GLN A 109 19.25 1.15 2.28
N ALA A 110 19.87 2.30 2.55
CA ALA A 110 19.46 3.17 3.64
C ALA A 110 18.02 3.67 3.47
N ALA A 111 17.60 4.02 2.24
CA ALA A 111 16.22 4.38 1.95
C ALA A 111 15.25 3.22 2.18
N VAL A 112 15.60 2.00 1.74
CA VAL A 112 14.78 0.79 2.02
C VAL A 112 14.68 0.53 3.52
N TRP A 113 15.76 0.71 4.28
CA TRP A 113 15.73 0.54 5.74
C TRP A 113 14.93 1.63 6.44
N GLN A 114 14.91 2.87 5.94
CA GLN A 114 14.01 3.91 6.44
C GLN A 114 12.54 3.57 6.20
N LEU A 115 12.23 2.96 5.05
CA LEU A 115 10.89 2.48 4.74
C LEU A 115 10.49 1.35 5.70
N LEU A 116 11.38 0.37 5.94
CA LEU A 116 11.15 -0.73 6.87
C LEU A 116 11.07 -0.30 8.34
N ASP A 117 11.67 0.85 8.70
CA ASP A 117 11.59 1.43 10.04
C ASP A 117 10.36 2.36 10.21
N ALA A 118 9.54 2.54 9.16
CA ALA A 118 8.34 3.38 9.23
C ALA A 118 7.26 2.71 10.08
N GLU A 119 6.97 3.33 11.22
CA GLU A 119 6.00 2.81 12.22
C GLU A 119 4.55 3.21 11.93
N SER A 120 4.29 4.02 10.90
CA SER A 120 2.94 4.47 10.55
C SER A 120 2.78 4.69 9.04
N PRO A 121 1.55 4.62 8.51
CA PRO A 121 1.27 4.87 7.09
C PRO A 121 1.78 6.25 6.62
N GLU A 122 1.63 7.29 7.44
CA GLU A 122 2.08 8.65 7.08
C GLU A 122 3.60 8.72 6.95
N LYS A 123 4.34 7.99 7.78
CA LYS A 123 5.80 7.87 7.66
C LYS A 123 6.19 7.09 6.42
N VAL A 124 5.44 6.03 6.07
CA VAL A 124 5.64 5.29 4.82
C VAL A 124 5.50 6.24 3.62
N ASP A 125 4.40 6.98 3.55
CA ASP A 125 4.15 7.95 2.47
C ASP A 125 5.24 9.03 2.42
N GLN A 126 5.67 9.52 3.58
CA GLN A 126 6.76 10.49 3.66
C GLN A 126 8.07 9.95 3.09
N VAL A 127 8.46 8.72 3.45
CA VAL A 127 9.69 8.08 2.97
C VAL A 127 9.61 7.85 1.45
N LEU A 128 8.49 7.33 0.95
CA LEU A 128 8.27 7.11 -0.48
C LEU A 128 8.33 8.41 -1.28
N SER A 129 7.84 9.52 -0.70
CA SER A 129 7.89 10.85 -1.32
C SER A 129 9.31 11.43 -1.34
N GLN A 130 10.09 11.18 -0.29
CA GLN A 130 11.47 11.67 -0.17
C GLN A 130 12.47 10.86 -1.00
N HIS A 131 12.18 9.57 -1.21
CA HIS A 131 13.05 8.62 -1.90
C HIS A 131 12.36 8.08 -3.14
N LEU A 132 12.28 8.90 -4.19
CA LEU A 132 11.68 8.52 -5.47
C LEU A 132 12.39 7.32 -6.12
N GLU A 133 13.64 7.05 -5.76
CA GLU A 133 14.35 5.83 -6.14
C GLU A 133 13.65 4.54 -5.68
N LEU A 134 12.90 4.56 -4.57
CA LEU A 134 12.15 3.40 -4.06
C LEU A 134 10.93 3.05 -4.91
N THR A 135 10.41 4.00 -5.68
CA THR A 135 9.23 3.83 -6.55
C THR A 135 9.58 3.82 -8.03
N ARG A 136 10.77 4.31 -8.41
CA ARG A 136 11.22 4.41 -9.81
C ARG A 136 12.18 3.30 -10.23
N ASP A 137 12.95 2.72 -9.32
CA ASP A 137 14.02 1.77 -9.63
C ASP A 137 13.75 0.38 -9.03
N GLN A 138 13.63 -0.63 -9.90
CA GLN A 138 13.45 -2.02 -9.50
C GLN A 138 14.57 -2.54 -8.58
N SER A 139 15.71 -1.86 -8.51
CA SER A 139 16.80 -2.14 -7.57
C SER A 139 16.32 -2.21 -6.10
N ALA A 140 15.27 -1.47 -5.72
CA ALA A 140 14.68 -1.57 -4.38
C ALA A 140 14.00 -2.92 -4.14
N LEU A 141 13.25 -3.43 -5.13
CA LEU A 141 12.63 -4.76 -5.08
C LEU A 141 13.70 -5.86 -5.09
N GLU A 142 14.71 -5.75 -5.94
CA GLU A 142 15.83 -6.71 -5.99
C GLU A 142 16.57 -6.78 -4.65
N TYR A 143 16.73 -5.64 -3.97
CA TYR A 143 17.31 -5.61 -2.65
C TYR A 143 16.41 -6.29 -1.61
N LEU A 144 15.09 -6.03 -1.62
CA LEU A 144 14.14 -6.74 -0.74
C LEU A 144 14.13 -8.25 -1.00
N ASP A 145 14.17 -8.70 -2.26
CA ASP A 145 14.32 -10.11 -2.62
C ASP A 145 15.58 -10.73 -2.00
N SER A 146 16.70 -10.00 -2.08
CA SER A 146 17.95 -10.45 -1.47
C SER A 146 17.87 -10.55 0.06
N LEU A 147 17.13 -9.65 0.72
CA LEU A 147 16.89 -9.68 2.15
C LEU A 147 15.97 -10.85 2.53
N ILE A 148 14.92 -11.10 1.74
CA ILE A 148 14.01 -12.24 1.94
C ILE A 148 14.79 -13.56 1.85
N GLN A 149 15.66 -13.71 0.85
CA GLN A 149 16.51 -14.91 0.72
C GLN A 149 17.47 -15.08 1.90
N GLN A 150 18.08 -13.98 2.39
CA GLN A 150 18.95 -14.01 3.57
C GLN A 150 18.18 -14.39 4.83
N ALA A 151 16.99 -13.81 5.03
CA ALA A 151 16.11 -14.12 6.15
C ALA A 151 15.67 -15.59 6.13
N GLN A 152 15.33 -16.13 4.96
CA GLN A 152 15.01 -17.55 4.78
C GLN A 152 16.20 -18.46 5.12
N ALA A 153 17.41 -18.12 4.65
CA ALA A 153 18.62 -18.88 4.96
C ALA A 153 18.98 -18.85 6.46
N ALA A 154 18.61 -17.78 7.15
CA ALA A 154 18.79 -17.61 8.59
C ALA A 154 17.65 -18.21 9.43
N HIS A 155 16.63 -18.81 8.82
CA HIS A 155 15.40 -19.27 9.47
C HIS A 155 14.72 -18.17 10.31
N ALA A 156 14.73 -16.95 9.77
CA ALA A 156 14.14 -15.77 10.39
C ALA A 156 12.70 -15.55 9.89
N ASP A 157 11.79 -16.42 10.31
CA ASP A 157 10.43 -16.51 9.73
C ASP A 157 9.62 -15.20 9.86
N GLU A 158 9.73 -14.49 10.98
CA GLU A 158 9.02 -13.21 11.18
C GLU A 158 9.58 -12.10 10.28
N ALA A 159 10.91 -12.06 10.10
CA ALA A 159 11.53 -11.14 9.14
C ALA A 159 11.11 -11.47 7.70
N VAL A 160 11.01 -12.76 7.33
CA VAL A 160 10.53 -13.17 6.00
C VAL A 160 9.11 -12.68 5.75
N ARG A 161 8.18 -12.90 6.70
CA ARG A 161 6.80 -12.44 6.60
C ARG A 161 6.75 -10.92 6.41
N TYR A 162 7.46 -10.20 7.29
CA TYR A 162 7.47 -8.74 7.26
C TYR A 162 8.08 -8.16 5.98
N LEU A 163 9.19 -8.72 5.50
CA LEU A 163 9.82 -8.26 4.25
C LEU A 163 8.94 -8.50 3.03
N ARG A 164 8.14 -9.58 3.02
CA ARG A 164 7.19 -9.87 1.94
C ARG A 164 6.08 -8.83 1.88
N GLU A 165 5.53 -8.40 3.02
CA GLU A 165 4.51 -7.35 3.05
C GLU A 165 5.01 -6.05 2.40
N TYR A 166 6.25 -5.64 2.73
CA TYR A 166 6.86 -4.45 2.13
C TYR A 166 7.26 -4.64 0.67
N HIS A 167 7.68 -5.86 0.29
CA HIS A 167 7.92 -6.21 -1.11
C HIS A 167 6.63 -6.08 -1.92
N GLU A 168 5.51 -6.62 -1.42
CA GLU A 168 4.21 -6.49 -2.06
C GLU A 168 3.75 -5.03 -2.15
N LEU A 169 3.90 -4.27 -1.07
CA LEU A 169 3.62 -2.83 -1.07
C LEU A 169 4.40 -2.12 -2.16
N LEU A 170 5.73 -2.29 -2.23
CA LEU A 170 6.53 -1.69 -3.28
C LEU A 170 6.12 -2.20 -4.67
N ARG A 171 5.86 -3.50 -4.80
CA ARG A 171 5.40 -4.11 -6.06
C ARG A 171 4.15 -3.41 -6.60
N THR A 172 3.20 -3.02 -5.74
CA THR A 172 2.00 -2.27 -6.20
C THR A 172 2.34 -0.93 -6.86
N PHE A 173 3.40 -0.23 -6.41
CA PHE A 173 3.88 1.00 -7.06
C PHE A 173 4.54 0.71 -8.43
N TYR A 174 5.20 -0.45 -8.57
CA TYR A 174 5.74 -0.89 -9.86
C TYR A 174 4.69 -1.49 -10.80
N GLU A 175 3.55 -1.93 -10.25
CA GLU A 175 2.37 -2.38 -10.99
C GLU A 175 1.46 -1.24 -11.46
N LEU A 176 1.82 0.03 -11.17
CA LEU A 176 1.18 1.17 -11.83
C LEU A 176 1.23 0.93 -13.35
N PRO A 177 0.08 1.00 -14.06
CA PRO A 177 0.02 0.78 -15.49
C PRO A 177 1.13 1.58 -16.18
N PRO A 178 1.82 1.05 -17.20
CA PRO A 178 2.92 1.75 -17.87
C PRO A 178 2.59 3.19 -18.26
N VAL A 179 1.30 3.44 -18.53
CA VAL A 179 0.71 4.76 -18.78
C VAL A 179 0.85 5.72 -17.57
N MET A 180 0.52 5.29 -16.35
CA MET A 180 0.61 6.13 -15.15
C MET A 180 2.06 6.51 -14.82
N ARG A 181 3.01 5.57 -15.00
CA ARG A 181 4.44 5.85 -14.81
C ARG A 181 4.93 6.90 -15.81
N ALA A 182 4.56 6.74 -17.08
CA ALA A 182 4.93 7.70 -18.11
C ALA A 182 4.29 9.08 -17.86
N LEU A 183 3.06 9.13 -17.33
CA LEU A 183 2.39 10.38 -16.93
C LEU A 183 3.13 11.08 -15.79
N GLN A 184 3.58 10.33 -14.77
CA GLN A 184 4.38 10.89 -13.68
C GLN A 184 5.72 11.42 -14.19
N GLU A 185 6.42 10.70 -15.07
CA GLU A 185 7.67 11.18 -15.69
C GLU A 185 7.44 12.48 -16.47
N PHE A 186 6.33 12.56 -17.20
CA PHE A 186 5.95 13.74 -17.97
C PHE A 186 5.61 14.96 -17.12
N MET A 187 4.95 14.77 -15.97
CA MET A 187 4.59 15.85 -15.04
C MET A 187 5.73 16.26 -14.10
N ALA A 188 6.73 15.39 -13.90
CA ALA A 188 7.85 15.64 -13.00
C ALA A 188 8.95 16.51 -13.61
N VAL A 189 8.95 16.74 -14.92
CA VAL A 189 9.96 17.56 -15.58
C VAL A 189 9.67 19.05 -15.38
N PRO A 190 10.70 19.87 -15.05
CA PRO A 190 10.53 21.28 -14.70
C PRO A 190 10.17 22.19 -15.88
N THR A 191 10.34 21.74 -17.13
CA THR A 191 10.11 22.58 -18.29
C THR A 191 9.33 21.86 -19.37
N TRP A 192 8.50 22.63 -20.07
CA TRP A 192 7.75 22.18 -21.24
C TRP A 192 8.63 21.56 -22.34
N THR A 193 9.84 22.09 -22.53
CA THR A 193 10.81 21.57 -23.50
C THR A 193 11.30 20.16 -23.11
N GLU A 194 11.51 19.90 -21.82
CA GLU A 194 11.82 18.55 -21.33
C GLU A 194 10.60 17.62 -21.44
N SER A 195 9.39 18.13 -21.19
CA SER A 195 8.14 17.39 -21.37
C SER A 195 7.99 16.90 -22.82
N ALA A 196 8.34 17.72 -23.81
CA ALA A 196 8.35 17.32 -25.23
C ALA A 196 9.30 16.13 -25.50
N ARG A 197 10.44 16.08 -24.82
CA ARG A 197 11.39 14.96 -24.93
C ARG A 197 10.82 13.68 -24.32
N VAL A 198 10.16 13.79 -23.16
CA VAL A 198 9.48 12.64 -22.53
C VAL A 198 8.37 12.10 -23.44
N LEU A 199 7.57 12.97 -24.06
CA LEU A 199 6.51 12.57 -25.00
C LEU A 199 7.04 11.83 -26.24
N LYS A 200 8.20 12.23 -26.75
CA LYS A 200 8.85 11.53 -27.88
C LYS A 200 9.34 10.15 -27.48
N ASN A 201 9.85 10.00 -26.27
CA ASN A 201 10.38 8.74 -25.75
C ASN A 201 9.29 7.79 -25.27
N ASN A 202 8.11 8.32 -24.93
CA ASN A 202 6.97 7.55 -24.42
C ASN A 202 5.69 7.80 -25.24
N PRO A 203 5.55 7.21 -26.45
CA PRO A 203 4.36 7.42 -27.29
C PRO A 203 3.03 6.97 -26.66
N SER A 204 3.09 6.08 -25.65
CA SER A 204 1.93 5.64 -24.86
C SER A 204 1.24 6.80 -24.13
N LEU A 205 1.94 7.90 -23.85
CA LEU A 205 1.38 9.12 -23.27
C LEU A 205 0.33 9.81 -24.15
N MET A 206 0.40 9.63 -25.47
CA MET A 206 -0.59 10.19 -26.40
C MET A 206 -1.77 9.24 -26.63
N SER A 207 -1.84 8.12 -25.89
CA SER A 207 -2.93 7.17 -26.01
C SER A 207 -4.24 7.71 -25.41
N ALA A 208 -5.36 7.13 -25.83
CA ALA A 208 -6.65 7.45 -25.22
C ALA A 208 -6.72 7.07 -23.74
N GLU A 209 -5.99 6.01 -23.34
CA GLU A 209 -5.88 5.58 -21.95
C GLU A 209 -5.19 6.64 -21.10
N ALA A 210 -4.04 7.17 -21.53
CA ALA A 210 -3.32 8.22 -20.81
C ALA A 210 -4.14 9.50 -20.61
N ILE A 211 -4.88 9.91 -21.64
CA ILE A 211 -5.75 11.09 -21.58
C ILE A 211 -6.93 10.85 -20.63
N SER A 212 -7.54 9.66 -20.66
CA SER A 212 -8.62 9.27 -19.73
C SER A 212 -8.13 9.25 -18.28
N THR A 213 -6.95 8.70 -18.03
CA THR A 213 -6.35 8.66 -16.70
C THR A 213 -6.10 10.06 -16.14
N LEU A 214 -5.58 11.00 -16.94
CA LEU A 214 -5.45 12.40 -16.51
C LEU A 214 -6.79 13.07 -16.27
N GLU A 215 -7.81 12.73 -17.06
CA GLU A 215 -9.17 13.24 -16.84
C GLU A 215 -9.73 12.78 -15.49
N ASP A 216 -9.56 11.50 -15.14
CA ASP A 216 -9.96 10.98 -13.83
C ASP A 216 -9.23 11.69 -12.69
N LEU A 217 -7.91 11.94 -12.82
CA LEU A 217 -7.13 12.69 -11.83
C LEU A 217 -7.59 14.14 -11.67
N VAL A 218 -7.97 14.81 -12.77
CA VAL A 218 -8.55 16.17 -12.71
C VAL A 218 -9.88 16.16 -11.95
N GLN A 219 -10.74 15.17 -12.20
CA GLN A 219 -12.02 15.06 -11.49
C GLN A 219 -11.82 14.78 -10.00
N GLU A 220 -10.84 13.95 -9.66
CA GLU A 220 -10.50 13.65 -8.27
C GLU A 220 -9.97 14.89 -7.53
N ALA A 221 -9.05 15.66 -8.14
CA ALA A 221 -8.56 16.91 -7.57
C ALA A 221 -9.69 17.92 -7.31
N ARG A 222 -10.65 18.04 -8.25
CA ARG A 222 -11.85 18.87 -8.07
C ARG A 222 -12.75 18.35 -6.96
N HIS A 223 -12.92 17.03 -6.83
CA HIS A 223 -13.69 16.42 -5.76
C HIS A 223 -13.11 16.76 -4.38
N GLN A 224 -11.78 16.80 -4.28
CA GLN A 224 -11.03 17.19 -3.08
C GLN A 224 -10.97 18.72 -2.87
N ASN A 225 -11.59 19.53 -3.73
CA ASN A 225 -11.51 21.00 -3.76
C ASN A 225 -10.07 21.56 -3.93
N ASP A 226 -9.18 20.80 -4.55
CA ASP A 226 -7.83 21.23 -4.91
C ASP A 226 -7.80 21.81 -6.33
N GLU A 227 -8.37 23.02 -6.47
CA GLU A 227 -8.44 23.74 -7.75
C GLU A 227 -7.06 24.06 -8.36
N PRO A 228 -6.02 24.43 -7.59
CA PRO A 228 -4.67 24.59 -8.14
C PRO A 228 -4.15 23.32 -8.83
N THR A 229 -4.26 22.17 -8.17
CA THR A 229 -3.81 20.89 -8.75
C THR A 229 -4.67 20.51 -9.96
N ALA A 230 -5.99 20.69 -9.89
CA ALA A 230 -6.88 20.42 -11.01
C ALA A 230 -6.51 21.25 -12.25
N HIS A 231 -6.17 22.53 -12.08
CA HIS A 231 -5.77 23.41 -13.17
C HIS A 231 -4.47 22.95 -13.83
N VAL A 232 -3.45 22.60 -13.02
CA VAL A 232 -2.16 22.11 -13.53
C VAL A 232 -2.34 20.81 -14.33
N LEU A 233 -3.10 19.85 -13.80
CA LEU A 233 -3.39 18.58 -14.48
C LEU A 233 -4.15 18.79 -15.80
N GLU A 234 -5.04 19.78 -15.86
CA GLU A 234 -5.80 20.13 -17.06
C GLU A 234 -4.90 20.73 -18.16
N THR A 235 -3.88 21.50 -17.80
CA THR A 235 -2.84 21.96 -18.73
C THR A 235 -2.03 20.79 -19.29
N TYR A 236 -1.59 19.85 -18.44
CA TYR A 236 -0.90 18.63 -18.90
C TYR A 236 -1.79 17.78 -19.83
N LYS A 237 -3.08 17.61 -19.51
CA LYS A 237 -4.04 16.91 -20.37
C LYS A 237 -4.14 17.57 -21.75
N ARG A 238 -4.26 18.90 -21.80
CA ARG A 238 -4.32 19.68 -23.06
C ARG A 238 -3.08 19.45 -23.91
N VAL A 239 -1.90 19.39 -23.30
CA VAL A 239 -0.65 19.11 -24.01
C VAL A 239 -0.66 17.72 -24.64
N LEU A 240 -1.14 16.68 -23.94
CA LEU A 240 -1.24 15.33 -24.51
C LEU A 240 -2.24 15.25 -25.67
N GLU A 241 -3.40 15.88 -25.52
CA GLU A 241 -4.43 15.95 -26.56
C GLU A 241 -3.93 16.66 -27.82
N ARG A 242 -3.23 17.80 -27.66
CA ARG A 242 -2.62 18.52 -28.78
C ARG A 242 -1.46 17.74 -29.37
N SER A 243 -0.62 17.09 -28.55
CA SER A 243 0.52 16.28 -29.01
C SER A 243 0.06 15.14 -29.92
N ARG A 244 -1.10 14.55 -29.64
CA ARG A 244 -1.72 13.54 -30.50
C ARG A 244 -2.16 14.10 -31.88
N GLN A 245 -2.54 15.38 -31.95
CA GLN A 245 -3.04 16.01 -33.17
C GLN A 245 -1.93 16.61 -34.05
N VAL A 246 -0.96 17.28 -33.43
CA VAL A 246 0.04 18.11 -34.11
C VAL A 246 1.48 17.67 -33.86
N GLY A 247 1.70 16.67 -33.01
CA GLY A 247 3.01 16.19 -32.58
C GLY A 247 3.52 16.90 -31.30
N PRO A 248 4.41 16.26 -30.52
CA PRO A 248 4.87 16.78 -29.23
C PRO A 248 5.51 18.17 -29.27
N ASP A 249 6.36 18.44 -30.26
CA ASP A 249 7.07 19.72 -30.34
C ASP A 249 6.12 20.89 -30.54
N LYS A 250 5.19 20.76 -31.49
CA LYS A 250 4.25 21.80 -31.84
C LYS A 250 3.19 22.01 -30.76
N ALA A 251 2.76 20.94 -30.09
CA ALA A 251 1.80 21.03 -29.00
C ALA A 251 2.37 21.78 -27.79
N VAL A 252 3.63 21.54 -27.48
CA VAL A 252 4.35 22.21 -26.39
C VAL A 252 4.65 23.67 -26.76
N GLU A 253 5.05 23.95 -28.00
CA GLU A 253 5.27 25.31 -28.51
C GLU A 253 3.98 26.17 -28.40
N GLU A 254 2.82 25.61 -28.80
CA GLU A 254 1.53 26.29 -28.67
C GLU A 254 1.19 26.66 -27.22
N ILE A 255 1.58 25.83 -26.25
CA ILE A 255 1.34 26.06 -24.81
C ILE A 255 2.30 27.11 -24.26
N ILE A 256 3.58 27.08 -24.61
CA ILE A 256 4.56 28.12 -24.24
C ILE A 256 4.14 29.50 -24.78
N GLU A 257 3.52 29.54 -25.96
CA GLU A 257 2.99 30.79 -26.54
C GLU A 257 1.72 31.31 -25.82
N THR A 258 1.00 30.46 -25.09
CA THR A 258 -0.27 30.83 -24.42
C THR A 258 -0.20 30.95 -22.90
N GLU A 259 0.71 30.24 -22.22
CA GLU A 259 0.83 30.16 -20.76
C GLU A 259 2.32 30.19 -20.31
N GLU A 260 2.63 30.73 -19.11
CA GLU A 260 4.00 30.71 -18.53
C GLU A 260 4.41 29.26 -18.13
N GLU A 261 5.72 29.02 -17.95
CA GLU A 261 6.31 27.70 -17.62
C GLU A 261 5.59 26.97 -16.47
N PRO A 262 5.55 25.63 -16.48
CA PRO A 262 4.82 24.89 -15.47
C PRO A 262 5.48 25.13 -14.11
N ILE A 263 4.71 25.66 -13.16
CA ILE A 263 5.17 25.85 -11.79
C ILE A 263 5.15 24.47 -11.13
N VAL A 264 6.29 23.79 -11.16
CA VAL A 264 6.50 22.60 -10.34
C VAL A 264 6.64 23.07 -8.87
N PRO A 265 5.82 22.58 -7.94
CA PRO A 265 6.01 22.85 -6.52
C PRO A 265 7.28 22.20 -5.95
#